data_AF-A0A1B8YL53-F1
#
_entry.id   AF-A0A1B8YL53-F1
#
_cell.length_a   1.000
_cell.length_b   1.000
_cell.length_c   1.000
_cell.angle_alpha   90.00
_cell.angle_beta   90.00
_cell.angle_gamma   90.00
#
_symmetry.space_group_name_H-M   'P 1'
#
loop_
_entity.id
_entity.type
_entity.pdbx_description
1 polymer ?
#
loop_
_entity_poly.entity_id
_entity_poly.type
_entity_poly.pdbx_seq_one_letter_code
_entity_poly.pdbx_strand_id
1 'polypeptide(L)' 'MKKSNAISPQVINTMAISNEPWGIKDSSSNFIYDNLTKKIFIRNFK' A
#
# COMPACT_ATOMS: atom_id res chain seq x y z
N MET A 1 -20.86 20.31 6.41
CA MET A 1 -21.03 18.88 6.09
C MET A 1 -19.69 18.19 6.31
N LYS A 2 -19.58 17.25 7.29
CA LYS A 2 -18.34 16.48 7.50
C LYS A 2 -18.15 15.55 6.30
N LYS A 3 -17.08 15.71 5.54
CA LYS A 3 -16.68 14.70 4.54
C LYS A 3 -16.29 13.44 5.32
N SER A 4 -17.01 12.35 5.11
CA SER A 4 -16.52 11.04 5.52
C SER A 4 -15.35 10.71 4.61
N ASN A 5 -14.14 10.64 5.18
CA ASN A 5 -12.96 10.13 4.47
C ASN A 5 -13.01 8.59 4.37
N ALA A 6 -14.22 8.03 4.24
CA ALA A 6 -14.43 6.61 4.16
C ALA A 6 -13.97 6.15 2.78
N ILE A 7 -12.87 5.38 2.76
CA ILE A 7 -12.41 4.73 1.54
C ILE A 7 -13.38 3.60 1.21
N SER A 8 -13.77 3.48 -0.06
CA SER A 8 -14.63 2.38 -0.51
C SER A 8 -13.95 1.03 -0.26
N PRO A 9 -14.66 0.03 0.30
CA PRO A 9 -14.12 -1.32 0.46
C PRO A 9 -13.60 -1.93 -0.85
N GLN A 10 -14.18 -1.55 -1.99
CA GLN A 10 -13.71 -2.00 -3.30
C GLN A 10 -12.27 -1.54 -3.58
N VAL A 11 -11.98 -0.26 -3.27
CA VAL A 11 -10.63 0.30 -3.44
C VAL A 11 -9.64 -0.39 -2.51
N ILE A 12 -10.04 -0.65 -1.26
CA ILE A 12 -9.21 -1.40 -0.29
C ILE A 12 -8.91 -2.81 -0.81
N ASN A 13 -9.94 -3.53 -1.26
CA ASN A 13 -9.79 -4.89 -1.78
C ASN A 13 -8.87 -4.93 -3.02
N THR A 14 -9.05 -4.01 -3.96
CA THR A 14 -8.18 -3.91 -5.15
C THR A 14 -6.72 -3.65 -4.76
N MET A 15 -6.46 -2.75 -3.82
CA MET A 15 -5.10 -2.49 -3.35
C MET A 15 -4.49 -3.71 -2.64
N ALA A 16 -5.29 -4.43 -1.85
CA ALA A 16 -4.84 -5.60 -1.09
C ALA A 16 -4.44 -6.80 -1.98
N ILE A 17 -5.17 -7.04 -3.08
CA ILE A 17 -4.90 -8.17 -3.99
C ILE A 17 -3.90 -7.85 -5.11
N SER A 18 -3.41 -6.60 -5.19
CA SER A 18 -2.50 -6.19 -6.26
C SER A 18 -1.15 -6.92 -6.18
N ASN A 19 -0.74 -7.46 -7.33
CA ASN A 19 0.53 -8.16 -7.52
C ASN A 19 1.71 -7.23 -7.82
N GLU A 20 1.48 -5.92 -7.95
CA GLU A 20 2.57 -4.95 -8.11
C GLU A 20 3.05 -4.46 -6.76
N PRO A 21 4.36 -4.25 -6.55
CA PRO A 21 4.88 -3.73 -5.29
C PRO A 21 4.45 -2.26 -5.10
N TRP A 22 3.79 -1.96 -3.99
CA TRP A 22 3.41 -0.59 -3.63
C TRP A 22 3.55 -0.34 -2.13
N GLY A 23 3.65 0.93 -1.76
CA GLY A 23 3.71 1.33 -0.36
C GLY A 23 3.46 2.81 -0.16
N ILE A 24 3.05 3.15 1.06
CA ILE A 24 2.80 4.53 1.50
C ILE A 24 4.04 4.98 2.26
N LYS A 25 4.55 6.17 1.90
CA LYS A 25 5.69 6.79 2.57
C LYS A 25 5.27 8.02 3.35
N ASP A 26 6.01 8.30 4.41
CA ASP A 26 5.97 9.61 5.06
C ASP A 26 6.70 10.66 4.22
N SER A 27 6.67 11.92 4.66
CA SER A 27 7.40 13.02 4.04
C SER A 27 8.92 12.81 4.04
N SER A 28 9.42 11.96 4.94
CA SER A 28 10.83 11.59 5.07
C SER A 28 11.21 10.38 4.21
N SER A 29 10.31 9.94 3.31
CA SER A 29 10.49 8.78 2.44
C SER A 29 10.58 7.41 3.14
N ASN A 30 10.21 7.31 4.41
CA ASN A 30 10.12 6.05 5.14
C ASN A 30 8.78 5.38 4.86
N PHE A 31 8.79 4.06 4.63
CA PHE A 31 7.54 3.32 4.44
C PHE A 31 6.76 3.21 5.75
N ILE A 32 5.52 3.70 5.74
CA ILE A 32 4.55 3.54 6.84
C ILE A 32 3.72 2.26 6.61
N TYR A 33 3.45 1.93 5.35
CA TYR A 33 2.71 0.74 4.95
C TYR A 33 3.23 0.22 3.62
N ASP A 34 3.21 -1.10 3.42
CA ASP A 34 3.49 -1.74 2.16
C ASP A 34 2.62 -2.98 1.92
N ASN A 35 2.46 -3.35 0.67
CA ASN A 35 1.82 -4.62 0.33
C ASN A 35 2.78 -5.79 0.46
N LEU A 36 2.21 -6.99 0.67
CA LEU A 36 2.98 -8.21 0.84
C LEU A 36 3.92 -8.50 -0.33
N THR A 37 3.52 -8.10 -1.55
CA THR A 37 4.27 -8.30 -2.78
C THR A 37 5.61 -7.58 -2.79
N LYS A 38 5.75 -6.48 -2.02
CA LYS A 38 7.03 -5.79 -1.80
C LYS A 38 8.05 -6.63 -1.03
N LYS A 39 7.62 -7.50 -0.08
CA LYS A 39 8.56 -8.39 0.64
C LYS A 39 9.22 -9.39 -0.29
N ILE A 40 8.45 -9.91 -1.26
CA ILE A 40 8.97 -10.80 -2.30
C ILE A 40 9.92 -10.02 -3.21
N PHE A 41 9.53 -8.81 -3.64
CA PHE A 41 10.37 -7.96 -4.48
C PHE A 41 11.73 -7.68 -3.83
N ILE A 42 11.77 -7.15 -2.60
CA ILE A 42 13.01 -6.80 -1.90
C ILE A 42 13.91 -8.02 -1.68
N ARG A 43 13.32 -9.19 -1.38
CA ARG A 43 14.09 -10.43 -1.20
C ARG A 43 14.84 -10.86 -2.46
N ASN A 44 14.36 -10.51 -3.65
CA ASN A 44 15.02 -10.85 -4.93
C ASN A 44 16.18 -9.91 -5.31
N PHE A 45 16.38 -8.80 -4.60
CA PHE A 45 17.51 -7.87 -4.83
C PHE A 45 18.68 -8.05 -3.85
N LYS A 46 18.61 -9.06 -2.97
CA LYS A 46 19.66 -9.39 -2.00
C LYS A 46 20.34 -10.71 -2.40
#